data_AF-A0A966IGP9-F1
#
_entry.id   AF-A0A966IGP9-F1
#
_cell.length_a   1.000
_cell.length_b   1.000
_cell.length_c   1.000
_cell.angle_alpha   90.00
_cell.angle_beta   90.00
_cell.angle_gamma   90.00
#
_symmetry.space_group_name_H-M   'P 1'
#
loop_
_entity.id
_entity.type
_entity.pdbx_description
1 polymer ?
#
loop_
_entity_poly.entity_id
_entity_poly.type
_entity_poly.pdbx_seq_one_letter_code
_entity_poly.pdbx_strand_id
1 'polypeptide(L)'
;MTIIMNLGNSPSLAPQYMAMIPAEKLSEIQTKYLEDLGKLGKDPNALEFKDRRFMGEAWQNPWSKALVSTYLLNSRYLNELVQAVQTDNKTRQRIEFATNQMIDALSPSNFLATNPEALETILKTQGQSIQKGILNLLGDLGKGKVSQTDESGFEVGKNLAQ
;
A
#
# COMPACT_ATOMS: atom_id res chain seq x y z
N MET A 1 20.06 -44.29 -7.77
CA MET A 1 19.24 -43.12 -8.14
C MET A 1 19.62 -41.99 -7.21
N THR A 2 20.48 -41.07 -7.65
CA THR A 2 20.67 -39.76 -7.00
C THR A 2 20.93 -38.77 -8.12
N ILE A 3 19.88 -38.05 -8.51
CA ILE A 3 19.97 -36.93 -9.43
C ILE A 3 20.45 -35.74 -8.61
N ILE A 4 21.71 -35.35 -8.77
CA ILE A 4 22.21 -34.06 -8.29
C ILE A 4 21.72 -33.01 -9.27
N MET A 5 20.71 -32.23 -8.88
CA MET A 5 20.32 -31.04 -9.62
C MET A 5 21.42 -29.98 -9.48
N ASN A 6 22.15 -29.73 -10.57
CA ASN A 6 23.02 -28.58 -10.70
C ASN A 6 22.15 -27.32 -10.81
N LEU A 7 21.94 -26.65 -9.69
CA LEU A 7 21.34 -25.32 -9.65
C LEU A 7 22.41 -24.33 -10.15
N GLY A 8 22.41 -24.10 -11.47
CA GLY A 8 23.24 -23.07 -12.09
C GLY A 8 23.05 -21.72 -11.39
N ASN A 9 24.11 -20.89 -11.43
CA ASN A 9 24.18 -19.56 -10.82
C ASN A 9 22.82 -18.86 -10.84
N SER A 10 22.24 -18.66 -9.66
CA SER A 10 21.10 -17.77 -9.52
C SER A 10 21.48 -16.42 -10.11
N PRO A 11 20.63 -15.79 -10.94
CA PRO A 11 20.93 -14.47 -11.47
C PRO A 11 21.23 -13.54 -10.30
N SER A 12 22.48 -13.09 -10.21
CA SER A 12 22.96 -12.20 -9.17
C SER A 12 23.26 -10.85 -9.81
N LEU A 13 22.84 -9.78 -9.14
CA LEU A 13 23.15 -8.43 -9.59
C LEU A 13 24.66 -8.20 -9.53
N ALA A 14 25.18 -7.40 -10.45
CA ALA A 14 26.61 -7.11 -10.49
C ALA A 14 27.10 -6.49 -9.15
N PRO A 15 28.36 -6.75 -8.71
CA PRO A 15 28.84 -6.41 -7.36
C PRO A 15 28.68 -4.93 -6.95
N GLN A 16 28.70 -4.01 -7.91
CA GLN A 16 28.45 -2.58 -7.66
C GLN A 16 27.02 -2.27 -7.17
N TYR A 17 26.11 -3.22 -7.30
CA TYR A 17 24.74 -3.16 -6.80
C TYR A 17 24.53 -4.05 -5.55
N MET A 18 25.56 -4.79 -5.10
CA MET A 18 25.42 -5.82 -4.06
C MET A 18 25.39 -5.33 -2.61
N ALA A 19 25.68 -4.07 -2.31
CA ALA A 19 25.28 -3.48 -1.02
C ALA A 19 25.39 -1.97 -1.11
N MET A 20 24.27 -1.29 -1.39
CA MET A 20 24.20 0.16 -1.22
C MET A 20 23.99 0.56 0.24
N ILE A 21 23.72 -0.38 1.16
CA ILE A 21 23.49 -0.07 2.57
C ILE A 21 24.70 -0.55 3.40
N PRO A 22 25.32 0.30 4.24
CA PRO A 22 26.38 -0.11 5.15
C PRO A 22 25.92 -1.20 6.11
N ALA A 23 26.77 -2.21 6.34
CA ALA A 23 26.42 -3.37 7.16
C ALA A 23 25.97 -2.98 8.59
N GLU A 24 26.64 -2.01 9.21
CA GLU A 24 26.28 -1.50 10.53
C GLU A 24 24.87 -0.88 10.53
N LYS A 25 24.57 -0.05 9.53
CA LYS A 25 23.25 0.58 9.40
C LYS A 25 22.15 -0.44 9.09
N LEU A 26 22.45 -1.41 8.23
CA LEU A 26 21.53 -2.51 7.94
C LEU A 26 21.22 -3.30 9.22
N SER A 27 22.23 -3.63 10.02
CA SER A 27 22.04 -4.34 11.29
C SER A 27 21.21 -3.53 12.28
N GLU A 28 21.42 -2.23 12.40
CA GLU A 28 20.63 -1.34 13.26
C GLU A 28 19.14 -1.36 12.85
N ILE A 29 18.87 -1.20 11.55
CA ILE A 29 17.50 -1.20 11.00
C ILE A 29 16.83 -2.57 11.23
N GLN A 30 17.55 -3.66 11.01
CA GLN A 30 17.04 -5.02 11.23
C GLN A 30 16.74 -5.31 12.71
N THR A 31 17.64 -4.93 13.62
CA THR A 31 17.43 -5.10 15.06
C THR A 31 16.19 -4.33 15.52
N LYS A 32 16.08 -3.06 15.14
CA LYS A 32 14.91 -2.23 15.46
C LYS A 32 13.61 -2.82 14.89
N TYR A 33 13.63 -3.30 13.66
CA TYR A 33 12.48 -3.96 13.05
C TYR A 33 12.05 -5.22 13.82
N LEU A 34 13.00 -6.07 14.20
CA LEU A 34 12.71 -7.30 14.96
C LEU A 34 12.16 -6.99 16.35
N GLU A 35 12.70 -5.99 17.04
CA GLU A 35 12.17 -5.52 18.33
C GLU A 35 10.73 -5.02 18.20
N ASP A 36 10.47 -4.17 17.21
CA ASP A 36 9.14 -3.60 16.95
C ASP A 36 8.14 -4.66 16.49
N LEU A 37 8.57 -5.63 15.68
CA LEU A 37 7.77 -6.78 15.29
C LEU A 37 7.43 -7.65 16.52
N GLY A 38 8.39 -7.85 17.42
CA GLY A 38 8.17 -8.56 18.69
C GLY A 38 7.19 -7.84 19.61
N LYS A 39 7.18 -6.50 19.62
CA LYS A 39 6.15 -5.71 20.33
C LYS A 39 4.77 -5.90 19.71
N LEU A 40 4.66 -5.81 18.38
CA LEU A 40 3.37 -6.00 17.68
C LEU A 40 2.81 -7.42 17.82
N GLY A 41 3.67 -8.44 17.88
CA GLY A 41 3.25 -9.82 18.11
C GLY A 41 2.60 -10.04 19.48
N LYS A 42 2.86 -9.17 20.46
CA LYS A 42 2.25 -9.21 21.81
C LYS A 42 1.00 -8.34 21.90
N ASP A 43 1.05 -7.15 21.32
CA ASP A 43 -0.07 -6.22 21.29
C ASP A 43 -0.07 -5.42 19.96
N PRO A 44 -1.11 -5.54 19.13
CA PRO A 44 -1.27 -4.75 17.90
C PRO A 44 -1.22 -3.23 18.09
N ASN A 45 -1.44 -2.73 19.31
CA ASN A 45 -1.39 -1.31 19.67
C ASN A 45 -0.06 -0.89 20.30
N ALA A 46 0.91 -1.80 20.44
CA ALA A 46 2.19 -1.51 21.10
C ALA A 46 3.03 -0.44 20.37
N LEU A 47 2.72 -0.18 19.10
CA LEU A 47 3.34 0.88 18.30
C LEU A 47 2.27 1.88 17.86
N GLU A 48 2.53 3.15 18.10
CA GLU A 48 1.68 4.22 17.57
C GLU A 48 2.09 4.58 16.15
N PHE A 49 1.14 4.47 15.23
CA PHE A 49 1.27 5.00 13.88
C PHE A 49 0.16 6.01 13.62
N LYS A 50 0.49 7.12 12.97
CA LYS A 50 -0.47 8.16 12.58
C LYS A 50 -0.66 8.11 11.08
N ASP A 51 -1.69 7.40 10.63
CA ASP A 51 -2.13 7.37 9.24
C ASP A 51 -3.63 7.63 9.17
N ARG A 52 -4.01 8.73 8.51
CA ARG A 52 -5.40 9.21 8.41
C ARG A 52 -6.32 8.19 7.75
N ARG A 53 -5.78 7.32 6.89
CA ARG A 53 -6.55 6.29 6.17
C ARG A 53 -7.20 5.27 7.12
N PHE A 54 -6.64 5.09 8.32
CA PHE A 54 -7.04 4.03 9.26
C PHE A 54 -7.60 4.58 10.58
N MET A 55 -8.04 5.84 10.60
CA MET A 55 -8.56 6.50 11.81
C MET A 55 -10.04 6.24 12.09
N GLY A 56 -10.79 5.72 11.11
CA GLY A 56 -12.23 5.45 11.27
C GLY A 56 -12.53 4.40 12.34
N GLU A 57 -13.74 4.44 12.91
CA GLU A 57 -14.16 3.53 13.98
C GLU A 57 -14.10 2.05 13.55
N ALA A 58 -14.47 1.76 12.29
CA ALA A 58 -14.44 0.41 11.74
C ALA A 58 -13.02 -0.21 11.75
N TRP A 59 -11.98 0.61 11.71
CA TRP A 59 -10.58 0.16 11.79
C TRP A 59 -10.14 -0.21 13.21
N GLN A 60 -10.90 0.14 14.24
CA GLN A 60 -10.50 -0.06 15.65
C GLN A 60 -10.68 -1.50 16.15
N ASN A 61 -11.27 -2.39 15.35
CA ASN A 61 -11.39 -3.79 15.71
C ASN A 61 -10.01 -4.50 15.73
N PRO A 62 -9.83 -5.58 16.52
CA PRO A 62 -8.51 -6.20 16.71
C PRO A 62 -7.83 -6.69 15.42
N TRP A 63 -8.61 -7.24 14.49
CA TRP A 63 -8.09 -7.76 13.22
C TRP A 63 -7.54 -6.64 12.33
N SER A 64 -8.33 -5.57 12.15
CA SER A 64 -7.92 -4.40 11.37
C SER A 64 -6.71 -3.71 11.99
N LYS A 65 -6.65 -3.59 13.32
CA LYS A 65 -5.48 -3.05 14.02
C LYS A 65 -4.22 -3.88 13.77
N ALA A 66 -4.30 -5.21 13.89
CA ALA A 66 -3.14 -6.08 13.63
C ALA A 66 -2.64 -5.96 12.18
N LEU A 67 -3.57 -5.93 11.22
CA LEU A 67 -3.26 -5.78 9.80
C LEU A 67 -2.59 -4.43 9.52
N VAL A 68 -3.20 -3.34 9.99
CA VAL A 68 -2.70 -1.97 9.77
C VAL A 68 -1.36 -1.75 10.46
N SER A 69 -1.21 -2.15 11.72
CA SER A 69 0.07 -2.01 12.43
C SER A 69 1.19 -2.80 11.76
N THR A 70 0.90 -4.01 11.25
CA THR A 70 1.87 -4.80 10.49
C THR A 70 2.24 -4.10 9.17
N TYR A 71 1.25 -3.60 8.43
CA TYR A 71 1.47 -2.84 7.20
C TYR A 71 2.34 -1.59 7.45
N LEU A 72 2.04 -0.81 8.49
CA LEU A 72 2.75 0.44 8.81
C LEU A 72 4.17 0.18 9.32
N LEU A 73 4.38 -0.90 10.10
CA LEU A 73 5.73 -1.32 10.50
C LEU A 73 6.58 -1.67 9.26
N ASN A 74 6.04 -2.47 8.34
CA ASN A 74 6.74 -2.85 7.11
C ASN A 74 7.01 -1.64 6.21
N SER A 75 6.05 -0.72 6.11
CA SER A 75 6.20 0.52 5.33
C SER A 75 7.33 1.38 5.90
N ARG A 76 7.39 1.55 7.23
CA ARG A 76 8.48 2.26 7.91
C ARG A 76 9.83 1.56 7.68
N TYR A 77 9.88 0.24 7.80
CA TYR A 77 11.10 -0.54 7.58
C TYR A 77 11.66 -0.38 6.16
N LEU A 78 10.80 -0.50 5.14
CA LEU A 78 11.20 -0.29 3.74
C LEU A 78 11.73 1.13 3.52
N ASN A 79 11.05 2.15 4.07
CA ASN A 79 11.53 3.53 3.97
C ASN A 79 12.86 3.75 4.70
N GLU A 80 13.08 3.14 5.87
CA GLU A 80 14.37 3.19 6.56
C GLU A 80 15.49 2.55 5.72
N LEU A 81 15.24 1.43 5.04
CA LEU A 81 16.19 0.82 4.12
C LEU A 81 16.53 1.74 2.95
N VAL A 82 15.52 2.36 2.31
CA VAL A 82 15.72 3.31 1.20
C VAL A 82 16.59 4.49 1.63
N GLN A 83 16.34 5.05 2.81
CA GLN A 83 17.12 6.17 3.33
C GLN A 83 18.58 5.77 3.64
N ALA A 84 18.83 4.50 3.97
CA ALA A 84 20.17 3.99 4.24
C ALA A 84 20.99 3.65 2.98
N VAL A 85 20.38 3.73 1.78
CA VAL A 85 21.06 3.51 0.50
C VAL A 85 22.07 4.64 0.22
N GLN A 86 23.35 4.30 0.16
CA GLN A 86 24.46 5.09 -0.34
C GLN A 86 24.44 5.11 -1.87
N THR A 87 23.85 6.17 -2.40
CA THR A 87 23.76 6.44 -3.83
C THR A 87 23.63 7.95 -4.05
N ASP A 88 23.71 8.39 -5.30
CA ASP A 88 23.46 9.78 -5.66
C ASP A 88 22.00 10.18 -5.40
N ASN A 89 21.74 11.48 -5.25
CA ASN A 89 20.41 11.97 -4.88
C ASN A 89 19.31 11.55 -5.89
N LYS A 90 19.61 11.63 -7.19
CA LYS A 90 18.65 11.29 -8.25
C LYS A 90 18.26 9.82 -8.20
N THR A 91 19.22 8.93 -7.96
CA THR A 91 18.95 7.51 -7.79
C THR A 91 18.16 7.24 -6.50
N ARG A 92 18.50 7.88 -5.37
CA ARG A 92 17.74 7.74 -4.12
C ARG A 92 16.27 8.14 -4.29
N GLN A 93 16.00 9.28 -4.91
CA GLN A 93 14.63 9.75 -5.18
C GLN A 93 13.82 8.77 -6.04
N ARG A 94 14.46 8.11 -7.02
CA ARG A 94 13.79 7.09 -7.84
C ARG A 94 13.42 5.85 -7.05
N ILE A 95 14.33 5.39 -6.19
CA ILE A 95 14.09 4.25 -5.31
C ILE A 95 12.96 4.59 -4.33
N GLU A 96 13.04 5.76 -3.68
CA GLU A 96 12.02 6.24 -2.75
C GLU A 96 10.64 6.36 -3.41
N PHE A 97 10.57 6.94 -4.61
CA PHE A 97 9.34 7.00 -5.38
C PHE A 97 8.77 5.60 -5.65
N ALA A 98 9.58 4.68 -6.18
CA ALA A 98 9.13 3.33 -6.48
C ALA A 98 8.67 2.56 -5.23
N THR A 99 9.41 2.69 -4.11
CA THR A 99 9.06 2.08 -2.82
C THR A 99 7.76 2.65 -2.27
N ASN A 100 7.57 3.96 -2.29
CA ASN A 100 6.32 4.59 -1.84
C ASN A 100 5.13 4.16 -2.71
N GLN A 101 5.29 4.10 -4.03
CA GLN A 101 4.24 3.60 -4.93
C GLN A 101 3.86 2.15 -4.61
N MET A 102 4.84 1.30 -4.30
CA MET A 102 4.60 -0.08 -3.88
C MET A 102 3.87 -0.13 -2.52
N ILE A 103 4.32 0.64 -1.53
CA ILE A 103 3.69 0.75 -0.21
C ILE A 103 2.23 1.21 -0.33
N ASP A 104 1.97 2.21 -1.17
CA ASP A 104 0.63 2.74 -1.37
C ASP A 104 -0.27 1.75 -2.11
N ALA A 105 0.25 1.06 -3.13
CA ALA A 105 -0.50 0.04 -3.86
C ALA A 105 -0.92 -1.14 -2.96
N LEU A 106 -0.07 -1.50 -1.99
CA LEU A 106 -0.31 -2.58 -1.04
C LEU A 106 -1.12 -2.17 0.20
N SER A 107 -1.59 -0.91 0.28
CA SER A 107 -2.39 -0.45 1.41
C SER A 107 -3.64 -1.33 1.62
N PRO A 108 -3.93 -1.76 2.87
CA PRO A 108 -5.14 -2.53 3.18
C PRO A 108 -6.45 -1.87 2.74
N SER A 109 -6.48 -0.54 2.67
CA SER A 109 -7.65 0.23 2.22
C SER A 109 -8.02 -0.04 0.76
N ASN A 110 -7.08 -0.54 -0.06
CA ASN A 110 -7.27 -0.74 -1.49
C ASN A 110 -8.03 -2.02 -1.84
N PHE A 111 -8.19 -2.95 -0.89
CA PHE A 111 -8.83 -4.23 -1.14
C PHE A 111 -10.10 -4.37 -0.29
N LEU A 112 -11.21 -4.74 -0.94
CA LEU A 112 -12.51 -4.90 -0.27
C LEU A 112 -12.44 -5.87 0.92
N ALA A 113 -11.71 -6.98 0.77
CA ALA A 113 -11.60 -8.01 1.80
C ALA A 113 -10.88 -7.53 3.08
N THR A 114 -10.09 -6.47 2.99
CA THR A 114 -9.31 -5.92 4.11
C THR A 114 -9.76 -4.54 4.56
N ASN A 115 -10.79 -3.98 3.92
CA ASN A 115 -11.31 -2.65 4.21
C ASN A 115 -12.61 -2.76 5.04
N PRO A 116 -12.56 -2.60 6.38
CA PRO A 116 -13.72 -2.75 7.25
C PRO A 116 -14.81 -1.70 6.99
N GLU A 117 -14.46 -0.49 6.55
CA GLU A 117 -15.44 0.55 6.21
C GLU A 117 -16.22 0.19 4.93
N ALA A 118 -15.53 -0.40 3.95
CA ALA A 118 -16.18 -0.91 2.74
C ALA A 118 -17.11 -2.09 3.08
N LEU A 119 -16.65 -3.03 3.91
CA LEU A 119 -17.46 -4.16 4.38
C LEU A 119 -18.70 -3.68 5.16
N GLU A 120 -18.54 -2.68 6.04
CA GLU A 120 -19.65 -2.08 6.77
C GLU A 120 -20.67 -1.41 5.82
N THR A 121 -20.17 -0.69 4.81
CA THR A 121 -21.02 -0.07 3.79
C THR A 121 -21.81 -1.11 2.98
N ILE A 122 -21.19 -2.24 2.63
CA ILE A 122 -21.85 -3.35 1.94
C ILE A 122 -23.00 -3.88 2.80
N LEU A 123 -22.75 -4.12 4.10
CA LEU A 123 -23.77 -4.60 5.03
C LEU A 123 -24.92 -3.60 5.19
N LYS A 124 -24.60 -2.32 5.44
CA LYS A 124 -25.60 -1.24 5.60
C LYS A 124 -26.48 -1.06 4.37
N THR A 125 -25.91 -1.22 3.18
CA THR A 125 -26.61 -1.04 1.89
C THR A 125 -27.15 -2.34 1.30
N GLN A 126 -26.97 -3.48 1.99
CA GLN A 126 -27.27 -4.81 1.44
C GLN A 126 -26.68 -5.01 0.03
N GLY A 127 -25.48 -4.47 -0.21
CA GLY A 127 -24.77 -4.56 -1.50
C GLY A 127 -25.20 -3.56 -2.58
N GLN A 128 -26.21 -2.72 -2.35
CA GLN A 128 -26.67 -1.73 -3.35
C GLN A 128 -25.58 -0.73 -3.76
N SER A 129 -24.66 -0.40 -2.84
CA SER A 129 -23.51 0.48 -3.13
C SER A 129 -22.59 -0.11 -4.22
N ILE A 130 -22.29 -1.41 -4.15
CA ILE A 130 -21.49 -2.11 -5.16
C ILE A 130 -22.24 -2.16 -6.49
N GLN A 131 -23.52 -2.51 -6.47
CA GLN A 131 -24.34 -2.57 -7.68
C GLN A 131 -24.31 -1.23 -8.42
N LYS A 132 -24.50 -0.12 -7.69
CA LYS A 132 -24.42 1.23 -8.24
C LYS A 132 -23.02 1.54 -8.79
N GLY A 133 -21.96 1.16 -8.09
CA GLY A 133 -20.58 1.33 -8.55
C GLY A 133 -20.30 0.61 -9.88
N ILE A 134 -20.78 -0.62 -10.03
CA ILE A 134 -20.64 -1.40 -11.28
C ILE A 134 -21.43 -0.75 -12.41
N LEU A 135 -22.67 -0.33 -12.16
CA LEU A 135 -23.48 0.36 -13.17
C LEU A 135 -22.81 1.66 -13.64
N ASN A 136 -22.22 2.43 -12.71
CA ASN A 136 -21.45 3.62 -13.04
C ASN A 136 -20.21 3.28 -13.89
N LEU A 137 -19.44 2.26 -13.50
CA LEU A 137 -18.26 1.81 -14.24
C LEU A 137 -18.61 1.39 -15.67
N LEU A 138 -19.68 0.61 -15.85
CA LEU A 138 -20.15 0.20 -17.18
C LEU A 138 -20.61 1.40 -18.01
N GLY A 139 -21.29 2.36 -17.38
CA GLY A 139 -21.66 3.63 -18.03
C GLY A 139 -20.44 4.42 -18.50
N ASP A 140 -19.40 4.50 -17.68
CA ASP A 140 -18.16 5.21 -18.00
C ASP A 140 -17.36 4.51 -19.10
N LEU A 141 -17.29 3.17 -19.09
CA LEU A 141 -16.71 2.39 -20.18
C LEU A 141 -17.44 2.63 -21.51
N GLY A 142 -18.77 2.74 -21.47
CA GLY A 142 -19.57 3.08 -22.66
C GLY A 142 -19.28 4.49 -23.19
N LYS A 143 -18.91 5.43 -22.32
CA LYS A 143 -18.53 6.81 -22.70
C LYS A 143 -17.06 6.97 -23.09
N GLY A 144 -16.21 5.98 -22.76
CA GLY A 144 -14.75 6.06 -22.93
C GLY A 144 -14.05 7.06 -22.00
N LYS A 145 -14.75 7.59 -20.99
CA LYS A 145 -14.22 8.53 -19.99
C LYS A 145 -14.88 8.30 -18.63
N VAL A 146 -14.15 8.57 -17.55
CA VAL A 146 -14.69 8.56 -16.19
C VAL A 146 -15.59 9.76 -15.99
N SER A 147 -16.83 9.55 -15.53
CA SER A 147 -17.78 10.64 -15.24
C SER A 147 -17.45 11.26 -13.88
N GLN A 148 -17.05 12.53 -13.85
CA GLN A 148 -16.77 13.26 -12.59
C GLN A 148 -17.98 14.02 -12.05
N THR A 149 -18.91 14.41 -12.93
CA THR A 149 -20.13 15.15 -12.60
C THR A 149 -21.30 14.63 -13.43
N ASP A 150 -22.52 14.88 -12.98
CA ASP A 150 -23.71 14.60 -13.79
C ASP A 150 -23.80 15.59 -14.96
N GLU A 151 -23.47 15.12 -16.17
CA GLU A 151 -23.51 15.93 -17.39
C GLU A 151 -24.95 16.19 -17.88
N SER A 152 -25.98 15.51 -17.34
CA SER A 152 -27.37 15.67 -17.78
C SER A 152 -28.00 17.02 -17.39
N GLY A 153 -27.39 17.74 -16.45
CA GLY A 153 -27.80 19.09 -16.04
C GLY A 153 -27.18 20.24 -16.85
N PHE A 154 -26.28 19.94 -17.79
CA PHE A 154 -25.48 20.97 -18.47
C PHE A 154 -25.80 21.04 -19.97
N GLU A 155 -26.67 21.98 -20.34
CA GLU A 155 -26.91 22.37 -21.74
C GLU A 155 -25.87 23.41 -22.19
N VAL A 156 -25.12 23.07 -23.26
CA VAL A 156 -24.19 23.99 -23.94
C VAL A 156 -24.98 25.18 -24.48
N GLY A 157 -24.60 26.40 -24.08
CA GLY A 157 -25.31 27.63 -24.47
C GLY A 157 -26.42 28.09 -23.52
N LYS A 158 -26.72 27.34 -22.44
CA LYS A 158 -27.53 27.85 -21.31
C LYS A 158 -26.72 27.95 -20.01
N ASN A 159 -26.01 26.90 -19.62
CA ASN A 159 -25.37 26.79 -18.29
C ASN A 159 -23.87 26.43 -18.33
N LEU A 160 -23.26 26.34 -19.52
CA LEU A 160 -21.82 26.24 -19.75
C LEU A 160 -21.39 27.41 -20.62
N ALA A 161 -20.48 28.25 -20.12
CA ALA A 161 -19.79 29.27 -20.92
C ALA A 161 -18.65 28.61 -21.72
N GLN A 162 -18.42 29.10 -22.94
CA GLN A 162 -17.33 28.65 -23.81
C GLN A 162 -15.96 28.91 -23.19
#